data_AF-A0A150A708-F1
#
_entry.id   AF-A0A150A708-F1
#
_cell.length_a   1.000
_cell.length_b   1.000
_cell.length_c   1.000
_cell.angle_alpha   90.00
_cell.angle_beta   90.00
_cell.angle_gamma   90.00
#
_symmetry.space_group_name_H-M   'P 1'
#
loop_
_entity.id
_entity.type
_entity.pdbx_description
1 polymer ?
#
loop_
_entity_poly.entity_id
_entity_poly.type
_entity_poly.pdbx_seq_one_letter_code
_entity_poly.pdbx_strand_id
1 'polypeptide(L)'
;MTRRRPGTATAVPDPLTPQERRVLKFARTWAPFGKPPDGEIFVAFGVDPTRFYHDLVRILSTHCPSCLLAPAERSQVLHLANNHT
;
A
#
# COMPACT_ATOMS: atom_id res chain seq x y z
N MET A 1 19.16 37.71 -8.64
CA MET A 1 18.06 36.79 -8.27
C MET A 1 18.04 35.63 -9.26
N THR A 2 18.78 34.57 -8.98
CA THR A 2 18.90 33.42 -9.89
C THR A 2 18.02 32.30 -9.35
N ARG A 3 16.86 32.11 -9.96
CA ARG A 3 15.89 31.08 -9.58
C ARG A 3 16.50 29.70 -9.87
N ARG A 4 17.00 29.01 -8.83
CA ARG A 4 17.38 27.60 -8.93
C ARG A 4 16.14 26.81 -9.34
N ARG A 5 16.14 26.26 -10.55
CA ARG A 5 15.23 25.17 -10.94
C ARG A 5 15.51 24.00 -10.01
N PRO A 6 14.50 23.42 -9.32
CA PRO A 6 14.67 22.11 -8.73
C PRO A 6 14.98 21.14 -9.87
N GLY A 7 16.10 20.44 -9.77
CA GLY A 7 16.47 19.42 -10.73
C GLY A 7 15.32 18.44 -10.88
N THR A 8 15.01 18.11 -12.13
CA THR A 8 14.44 16.82 -12.49
C THR A 8 15.34 15.73 -11.92
N ALA A 9 15.13 15.40 -10.64
CA ALA A 9 15.50 14.10 -10.14
C ALA A 9 14.82 13.11 -11.08
N THR A 10 15.62 12.29 -11.75
CA THR A 10 15.18 11.10 -12.44
C THR A 10 14.37 10.29 -11.44
N ALA A 11 13.06 10.56 -11.38
CA ALA A 11 12.13 9.79 -10.60
C ALA A 11 12.13 8.44 -11.29
N VAL A 12 12.87 7.49 -10.72
CA VAL A 12 12.63 6.07 -10.94
C VAL A 12 11.11 5.94 -10.94
N PRO A 13 10.47 5.54 -12.06
CA PRO A 13 9.02 5.49 -12.11
C PRO A 13 8.61 4.66 -10.92
N ASP A 14 7.89 5.31 -10.00
CA ASP A 14 7.46 4.64 -8.80
C ASP A 14 6.69 3.41 -9.28
N PRO A 15 7.11 2.19 -8.90
CA PRO A 15 6.50 1.00 -9.45
C PRO A 15 5.01 0.95 -9.10
N LEU A 16 4.59 1.71 -8.08
CA LEU A 16 3.23 1.81 -7.60
C LEU A 16 2.54 3.06 -8.12
N THR A 17 1.32 2.88 -8.59
CA THR A 17 0.39 3.97 -8.81
C THR A 17 0.04 4.67 -7.48
N PRO A 18 -0.43 5.93 -7.52
CA PRO A 18 -0.86 6.66 -6.32
C PRO A 18 -1.96 5.94 -5.53
N GLN A 19 -2.79 5.12 -6.21
CA GLN A 19 -3.82 4.33 -5.56
C GLN A 19 -3.22 3.15 -4.79
N GLU A 20 -2.32 2.39 -5.41
CA GLU A 20 -1.67 1.24 -4.79
C GLU A 20 -0.82 1.65 -3.58
N ARG A 21 -0.17 2.81 -3.68
CA ARG A 21 0.54 3.41 -2.54
C ARG A 21 -0.39 3.73 -1.37
N ARG A 22 -1.60 4.23 -1.64
CA ARG A 22 -2.59 4.49 -0.58
C ARG A 22 -3.06 3.20 0.07
N VAL A 23 -3.34 2.17 -0.73
CA VAL A 23 -3.73 0.84 -0.25
C VAL A 23 -2.65 0.24 0.66
N LEU A 24 -1.39 0.24 0.22
CA LEU A 24 -0.25 -0.25 1.01
C LEU A 24 -0.05 0.55 2.29
N LYS A 25 -0.11 1.89 2.22
CA LYS A 25 0.07 2.74 3.40
C LYS A 25 -1.02 2.46 4.44
N PHE A 26 -2.26 2.30 4.00
CA PHE A 26 -3.37 2.00 4.89
C PHE A 26 -3.22 0.61 5.52
N ALA A 27 -2.91 -0.42 4.72
CA ALA A 27 -2.63 -1.76 5.23
C ALA A 27 -1.49 -1.76 6.25
N ARG A 28 -0.42 -0.99 6.00
CA ARG A 28 0.72 -0.84 6.92
C ARG A 28 0.33 -0.19 8.26
N THR A 29 -0.57 0.79 8.25
CA THR A 29 -1.08 1.41 9.49
C THR A 29 -1.85 0.39 10.35
N TRP A 30 -2.61 -0.49 9.71
CA TRP A 30 -3.46 -1.47 10.39
C TRP A 30 -2.79 -2.81 10.66
N ALA A 31 -1.66 -3.09 10.01
CA ALA A 31 -0.91 -4.33 10.16
C ALA A 31 -0.55 -4.70 11.62
N PRO A 32 -0.16 -3.75 12.51
CA PRO A 32 0.08 -4.06 13.93
C PRO A 32 -1.20 -4.42 14.71
N PHE A 33 -2.36 -3.97 14.21
CA PHE A 33 -3.66 -4.16 14.84
C PHE A 33 -4.44 -5.35 14.24
N GLY A 34 -3.89 -6.02 13.22
CA GLY A 34 -4.47 -7.20 12.59
C GLY A 34 -5.22 -6.90 11.30
N LYS A 35 -6.41 -6.28 11.37
CA LYS A 35 -7.17 -5.87 10.17
C LYS A 35 -7.83 -4.50 10.34
N PRO A 36 -7.92 -3.69 9.27
CA PRO A 36 -8.81 -2.55 9.26
C PRO A 36 -10.28 -3.00 9.35
N PRO A 37 -11.12 -2.29 10.10
CA PRO A 37 -12.56 -2.53 10.08
C PRO A 37 -13.16 -2.08 8.74
N ASP A 38 -14.17 -2.81 8.28
CA ASP A 38 -14.76 -2.65 6.94
C ASP A 38 -15.31 -1.23 6.70
N GLY A 39 -15.86 -0.60 7.75
CA GLY A 39 -16.33 0.78 7.71
C GLY A 39 -15.20 1.80 7.46
N GLU A 40 -14.01 1.59 8.00
CA GLU A 40 -12.85 2.47 7.77
C GLU A 40 -12.32 2.34 6.34
N ILE A 41 -12.36 1.12 5.77
CA ILE A 41 -11.98 0.91 4.36
C ILE A 41 -12.95 1.68 3.45
N PHE A 42 -14.25 1.57 3.72
CA PHE A 42 -15.27 2.29 2.96
C PHE A 42 -15.12 3.81 3.09
N VAL A 43 -14.83 4.32 4.30
CA VAL A 43 -14.59 5.77 4.51
C VAL A 43 -13.32 6.25 3.82
N ALA A 44 -12.23 5.48 3.88
CA ALA A 44 -10.94 5.90 3.35
C ALA A 44 -10.83 5.78 1.82
N PHE A 45 -11.50 4.78 1.23
CA PHE A 45 -11.35 4.45 -0.20
C PHE A 45 -12.65 4.52 -1.00
N GLY A 46 -13.81 4.53 -0.35
CA GLY A 46 -15.12 4.48 -1.02
C GLY A 46 -15.36 3.18 -1.78
N VAL A 47 -14.64 2.11 -1.45
CA VAL A 47 -14.76 0.79 -2.10
C VAL A 47 -15.22 -0.27 -1.12
N ASP A 48 -15.77 -1.34 -1.67
CA ASP A 48 -16.06 -2.55 -0.90
C ASP A 48 -14.78 -3.12 -0.27
N PRO A 49 -14.82 -3.61 0.98
CA PRO A 49 -13.69 -4.23 1.65
C PRO A 49 -13.03 -5.32 0.80
N THR A 50 -13.81 -6.19 0.16
CA THR A 50 -13.31 -7.29 -0.68
C THR A 50 -12.44 -6.75 -1.81
N ARG A 51 -12.85 -5.63 -2.42
CA ARG A 51 -12.07 -4.98 -3.49
C ARG A 51 -10.76 -4.42 -2.98
N PHE A 52 -10.75 -3.85 -1.77
CA PHE A 52 -9.52 -3.38 -1.13
C PHE A 52 -8.52 -4.51 -0.89
N TYR A 53 -8.96 -5.65 -0.33
CA TYR A 53 -8.07 -6.79 -0.10
C TYR A 53 -7.61 -7.44 -1.39
N HIS A 54 -8.49 -7.52 -2.40
CA HIS A 54 -8.10 -7.98 -3.74
C HIS A 54 -7.02 -7.08 -4.36
N ASP A 55 -7.17 -5.76 -4.24
CA ASP A 55 -6.13 -4.82 -4.69
C ASP A 55 -4.84 -5.00 -3.89
N LEU A 56 -4.91 -5.19 -2.58
CA LEU A 56 -3.74 -5.43 -1.74
C LEU A 56 -2.98 -6.70 -2.16
N VAL A 57 -3.69 -7.82 -2.35
CA VAL A 57 -3.10 -9.09 -2.82
C VAL A 57 -2.50 -8.92 -4.21
N ARG A 58 -3.20 -8.23 -5.12
CA ARG A 58 -2.71 -7.95 -6.47
C ARG A 58 -1.42 -7.12 -6.44
N ILE A 59 -1.34 -6.10 -5.58
CA ILE A 59 -0.14 -5.27 -5.43
C ILE A 59 1.04 -6.10 -4.91
N LEU A 60 0.81 -6.92 -3.88
CA LEU A 60 1.84 -7.80 -3.31
C LEU A 60 2.29 -8.91 -4.27
N SER A 61 1.43 -9.30 -5.22
CA SER A 61 1.74 -10.29 -6.25
C SER A 61 2.43 -9.67 -7.47
N THR A 62 2.04 -8.45 -7.84
CA THR A 62 2.57 -7.71 -9.00
C THR A 62 3.96 -7.14 -8.70
N HIS A 63 4.17 -6.68 -7.46
CA HIS A 63 5.40 -6.06 -7.04
C HIS A 63 6.09 -6.90 -5.98
N CYS A 64 7.42 -6.98 -6.05
CA CYS A 64 8.21 -7.63 -5.02
C CYS A 64 7.92 -7.00 -3.64
N PRO A 65 7.25 -7.72 -2.71
CA PRO A 65 6.98 -7.18 -1.37
C PRO A 65 8.27 -6.95 -0.59
N SER A 66 9.33 -7.66 -0.97
CA SER A 66 10.70 -7.48 -0.50
C SER A 66 11.35 -6.15 -0.90
N CYS A 67 10.81 -5.45 -1.89
CA CYS A 67 11.30 -4.13 -2.30
C CYS A 67 10.44 -2.99 -1.73
N LEU A 68 9.18 -3.27 -1.36
CA LEU A 68 8.19 -2.26 -0.98
C LEU A 68 7.98 -2.08 0.52
N LEU A 69 8.24 -3.13 1.30
CA LEU A 69 7.96 -3.15 2.75
C LEU A 69 9.25 -3.44 3.52
N ALA A 70 9.37 -2.95 4.75
CA ALA A 70 10.45 -3.39 5.63
C ALA A 70 10.23 -4.87 6.06
N PRO A 71 11.27 -5.64 6.43
CA PRO A 71 11.14 -7.05 6.80
C PRO A 71 10.06 -7.33 7.86
N ALA A 72 9.98 -6.48 8.90
CA ALA A 72 8.99 -6.61 9.96
C ALA A 72 7.55 -6.36 9.46
N GLU A 73 7.38 -5.47 8.49
CA GLU A 73 6.08 -5.07 7.95
C GLU A 73 5.57 -6.08 6.93
N ARG A 74 6.49 -6.72 6.19
CA ARG A 74 6.15 -7.79 5.24
C ARG A 74 5.35 -8.89 5.91
N SER A 75 5.84 -9.41 7.04
CA SER A 75 5.16 -10.50 7.74
C SER A 75 3.76 -10.11 8.18
N GLN A 76 3.57 -8.88 8.65
CA GLN A 76 2.28 -8.40 9.16
C GLN A 76 1.30 -8.14 8.01
N VAL A 77 1.76 -7.47 6.93
CA VAL A 77 0.93 -7.17 5.76
C VAL A 77 0.56 -8.44 5.00
N LEU A 78 1.47 -9.41 4.88
CA LEU A 78 1.18 -10.72 4.29
C LEU A 78 0.19 -11.52 5.15
N HIS A 79 0.32 -11.49 6.48
CA HIS A 79 -0.62 -12.14 7.39
C HIS A 79 -2.03 -11.53 7.28
N LEU A 80 -2.11 -10.20 7.18
CA LEU A 80 -3.36 -9.47 6.96
C LEU A 80 -4.00 -9.84 5.61
N ALA A 81 -3.20 -9.95 4.54
CA ALA A 81 -3.70 -10.31 3.22
C ALA A 81 -4.20 -11.77 3.15
N ASN A 82 -3.50 -12.71 3.78
CA ASN A 82 -3.83 -14.14 3.76
C ASN A 82 -5.01 -14.52 4.67
N ASN A 83 -5.28 -13.76 5.74
CA ASN A 83 -6.40 -14.05 6.65
C ASN A 83 -7.76 -13.53 6.13
N HIS A 84 -7.80 -12.90 4.95
CA HIS A 84 -9.03 -12.37 4.36
C HIS A 84 -9.55 -13.16 3.13
N THR A 85 -8.74 -14.07 2.57
CA THR A 85 -9.16 -15.03 1.53
C THR A 85 -9.83 -16.25 2.15
#